data_AF-A0A6J4ZSV0-F1
#
_entry.id   AF-A0A6J4ZSV0-F1
#
_cell.length_a   1.000
_cell.length_b   1.000
_cell.length_c   1.000
_cell.angle_alpha   90.00
_cell.angle_beta   90.00
_cell.angle_gamma   90.00
#
_symmetry.space_group_name_H-M   'P 1'
#
loop_
_entity.id
_entity.type
_entity.pdbx_description
1 polymer ?
#
loop_
_entity_poly.entity_id
_entity_poly.type
_entity_poly.pdbx_seq_one_letter_code
_entity_poly.pdbx_strand_id
1 'polypeptide(L)'
;MIIVYDEWGGFMEHVAPPVKPVSSAEAALGNDGRLGFRVPCMLLGPRVRANYVSRYPFDPSSIHQLLAWRFGLDPLGVRASDSTTFNMAYALDFTDPARTDAPAIAVTQGTFGSACSNISTATSGASGIAQLDKSQLVPNTAISAPGGRFAELRTKADALGFPAPK
;
A
#
# COMPACT_ATOMS: atom_id res chain seq x y z
N MET A 1 4.55 6.92 5.68
CA MET A 1 3.59 6.22 6.55
C MET A 1 2.20 6.38 5.98
N ILE A 2 1.38 5.34 6.05
CA ILE A 2 -0.03 5.37 5.66
C ILE A 2 -0.80 4.99 6.92
N ILE A 3 -1.72 5.85 7.36
CA ILE A 3 -2.70 5.56 8.41
C ILE A 3 -4.02 5.30 7.70
N VAL A 4 -4.64 4.18 8.01
CA VAL A 4 -5.90 3.72 7.42
C VAL A 4 -6.63 2.90 8.48
N TYR A 5 -7.96 2.95 8.44
CA TYR A 5 -8.82 2.10 9.26
C TYR A 5 -9.30 0.92 8.42
N ASP A 6 -9.46 -0.23 9.06
CA ASP A 6 -9.96 -1.44 8.41
C ASP A 6 -11.47 -1.36 8.14
N GLU A 7 -12.21 -0.66 9.00
CA GLU A 7 -13.67 -0.52 8.92
C GLU A 7 -14.18 0.86 9.41
N TRP A 8 -15.50 1.09 9.31
CA TRP A 8 -16.16 2.41 9.42
C TRP A 8 -16.78 2.72 10.80
N GLY A 9 -16.76 1.77 11.72
CA GLY A 9 -17.18 1.86 13.12
C GLY A 9 -18.69 1.87 13.35
N GLY A 10 -19.53 1.66 12.32
CA GLY A 10 -20.97 1.83 12.45
C GLY A 10 -21.46 3.28 12.35
N PHE A 11 -20.58 4.25 12.06
CA PHE A 11 -20.90 5.68 12.02
C PHE A 11 -21.46 6.15 10.68
N MET A 12 -22.55 6.91 10.68
CA MET A 12 -23.20 7.38 9.44
C MET A 12 -22.23 7.86 8.35
N GLU A 13 -22.37 7.29 7.16
CA GLU A 13 -21.69 7.70 5.93
C GLU A 13 -22.74 7.99 4.86
N HIS A 14 -22.61 9.12 4.16
CA HIS A 14 -23.57 9.60 3.17
C HIS A 14 -23.31 9.07 1.77
N VAL A 15 -22.08 8.67 1.45
CA VAL A 15 -21.76 8.14 0.12
C VAL A 15 -21.98 6.65 0.05
N ALA A 16 -22.80 6.25 -0.93
CA ALA A 16 -23.02 4.85 -1.26
C ALA A 16 -21.68 4.16 -1.59
N PRO A 17 -21.40 2.99 -0.97
CA PRO A 17 -20.18 2.26 -1.27
C PRO A 17 -20.09 1.88 -2.76
N PRO A 18 -18.93 2.09 -3.41
CA PRO A 18 -18.74 1.69 -4.79
C PRO A 18 -18.64 0.17 -4.92
N VAL A 19 -18.86 -0.33 -6.14
CA VAL A 19 -18.66 -1.73 -6.50
C VAL A 19 -17.34 -1.89 -7.21
N LYS A 20 -16.61 -2.96 -6.89
CA LYS A 20 -15.33 -3.36 -7.48
C LYS A 20 -15.41 -4.79 -8.01
N PRO A 21 -14.60 -5.14 -9.01
CA PRO A 21 -14.52 -6.51 -9.47
C PRO A 21 -14.02 -7.44 -8.37
N VAL A 22 -14.53 -8.67 -8.40
CA VAL A 22 -14.18 -9.78 -7.52
C VAL A 22 -13.82 -10.99 -8.36
N SER A 23 -12.96 -11.85 -7.81
CA SER A 23 -12.61 -13.12 -8.44
C SER A 23 -13.81 -14.05 -8.45
N SER A 24 -13.78 -15.07 -9.31
CA SER A 24 -14.80 -16.13 -9.32
C SER A 24 -14.90 -16.84 -7.97
N ALA A 25 -13.79 -17.02 -7.26
CA ALA A 25 -13.75 -17.60 -5.93
C ALA A 25 -14.44 -16.71 -4.89
N GLU A 26 -14.19 -15.40 -4.91
CA GLU A 26 -14.89 -14.45 -4.02
C GLU A 26 -16.39 -14.40 -4.34
N ALA A 27 -16.77 -14.37 -5.61
CA ALA A 27 -18.17 -14.37 -6.03
C ALA A 27 -18.92 -15.62 -5.58
N ALA A 28 -18.27 -16.80 -5.63
CA ALA A 28 -18.83 -18.06 -5.15
C ALA A 28 -19.12 -18.06 -3.63
N LEU A 29 -18.43 -17.22 -2.86
CA LEU A 29 -18.67 -17.00 -1.43
C LEU A 29 -19.76 -15.95 -1.16
N GLY A 30 -20.42 -15.44 -2.21
CA GLY A 30 -21.47 -14.43 -2.09
C GLY A 30 -20.97 -12.99 -2.03
N ASN A 31 -19.69 -12.74 -2.37
CA ASN A 31 -19.19 -11.38 -2.49
C ASN A 31 -19.75 -10.73 -3.77
N ASP A 32 -20.57 -9.69 -3.61
CA ASP A 32 -21.19 -8.94 -4.71
C ASP A 32 -20.31 -7.79 -5.24
N GLY A 33 -19.10 -7.66 -4.71
CA GLY A 33 -18.13 -6.64 -5.08
C GLY A 33 -18.35 -5.28 -4.43
N ARG A 34 -19.37 -5.10 -3.59
CA ARG A 34 -19.52 -3.85 -2.83
C ARG A 34 -18.37 -3.68 -1.86
N LEU A 35 -17.74 -2.50 -1.90
CA LEU A 35 -16.79 -2.10 -0.86
C LEU A 35 -17.53 -1.74 0.43
N GLY A 36 -16.76 -1.54 1.50
CA GLY A 36 -17.24 -0.91 2.72
C GLY A 36 -17.50 0.58 2.55
N PHE A 37 -18.08 1.20 3.58
CA PHE A 37 -18.18 2.65 3.70
C PHE A 37 -16.78 3.29 3.78
N ARG A 38 -16.72 4.60 3.53
CA ARG A 38 -15.43 5.29 3.57
C ARG A 38 -14.88 5.32 4.99
N VAL A 39 -13.57 5.25 5.03
CA VAL A 39 -12.77 5.29 6.25
C VAL A 39 -11.75 6.41 6.15
N PRO A 40 -11.28 6.97 7.28
CA PRO A 40 -10.18 7.92 7.25
C PRO A 40 -8.92 7.29 6.65
N CYS A 41 -8.26 8.03 5.77
CA CYS A 41 -6.97 7.66 5.19
C CYS A 41 -6.04 8.88 5.20
N MET A 42 -4.86 8.71 5.78
CA MET A 42 -3.88 9.79 5.90
C MET A 42 -2.52 9.29 5.42
N LEU A 43 -1.88 10.09 4.58
CA LEU A 43 -0.51 9.88 4.15
C LEU A 43 0.38 10.84 4.93
N LEU A 44 1.48 10.33 5.47
CA LEU A 44 2.47 11.13 6.18
C LEU A 44 3.86 10.82 5.63
N GLY A 45 4.58 11.85 5.24
CA GLY A 45 5.94 11.71 4.73
C GLY A 45 6.46 12.96 4.04
N PRO A 46 7.74 12.95 3.66
CA PRO A 46 8.43 14.12 3.13
C PRO A 46 7.96 14.52 1.72
N ARG A 47 7.24 13.64 1.02
CA ARG A 47 6.62 13.91 -0.28
C ARG A 47 5.11 14.07 -0.21
N VAL A 48 4.53 14.15 0.98
CA VAL A 48 3.10 14.44 1.13
C VAL A 48 2.94 15.95 1.25
N ARG A 49 2.01 16.51 0.47
CA ARG A 49 1.70 17.95 0.53
C ARG A 49 1.12 18.32 1.88
N ALA A 50 1.61 19.41 2.46
CA ALA A 50 1.06 19.96 3.69
C ALA A 50 -0.35 20.52 3.44
N ASN A 51 -1.25 20.37 4.42
CA ASN A 51 -2.60 20.93 4.38
C ASN A 51 -3.37 20.60 3.08
N TYR A 52 -3.23 19.37 2.59
CA TYR A 52 -3.80 18.93 1.32
C TYR A 52 -4.72 17.73 1.50
N VAL A 53 -5.90 17.80 0.86
CA VAL A 53 -6.87 16.69 0.80
C VAL A 53 -6.91 16.18 -0.64
N SER A 54 -6.43 14.94 -0.83
CA SER A 54 -6.58 14.25 -2.11
C SER A 54 -8.06 13.90 -2.36
N ARG A 55 -8.53 14.11 -3.58
CA ARG A 55 -9.90 13.76 -4.01
C ARG A 55 -9.97 12.48 -4.86
N TYR A 56 -8.84 11.80 -5.05
CA TYR A 56 -8.86 10.48 -5.71
C TYR A 56 -9.60 9.47 -4.83
N PRO A 57 -10.47 8.63 -5.40
CA PRO A 57 -11.24 7.64 -4.65
C PRO A 57 -10.35 6.44 -4.34
N PHE A 58 -9.54 6.56 -3.29
CA PHE A 58 -8.71 5.46 -2.81
C PHE A 58 -9.55 4.41 -2.09
N ASP A 59 -9.20 3.16 -2.32
CA ASP A 59 -9.71 2.00 -1.60
C ASP A 59 -8.52 1.19 -1.02
N PRO A 60 -8.72 0.18 -0.16
CA PRO A 60 -7.61 -0.58 0.39
C PRO A 60 -6.65 -1.17 -0.67
N SER A 61 -7.14 -1.45 -1.87
CA SER A 61 -6.33 -1.95 -2.99
C SER A 61 -5.38 -0.87 -3.56
N SER A 62 -5.64 0.41 -3.31
CA SER A 62 -4.73 1.51 -3.64
C SER A 62 -3.38 1.42 -2.91
N ILE A 63 -3.34 0.78 -1.74
CA ILE A 63 -2.09 0.44 -1.03
C ILE A 63 -1.31 -0.59 -1.83
N HIS A 64 -1.97 -1.64 -2.33
CA HIS A 64 -1.33 -2.63 -3.17
C HIS A 64 -0.80 -2.01 -4.47
N GLN A 65 -1.54 -1.11 -5.10
CA GLN A 65 -1.07 -0.39 -6.29
C GLN A 65 0.18 0.46 -5.99
N LEU A 66 0.25 1.10 -4.83
CA LEU A 66 1.44 1.83 -4.42
C LEU A 66 2.64 0.91 -4.23
N LEU A 67 2.46 -0.24 -3.58
CA LEU A 67 3.53 -1.23 -3.37
C LEU A 67 4.01 -1.82 -4.69
N ALA A 68 3.07 -2.28 -5.53
CA ALA A 68 3.36 -2.82 -6.85
C ALA A 68 4.12 -1.81 -7.71
N TRP A 69 3.67 -0.57 -7.77
CA TRP A 69 4.37 0.50 -8.48
C TRP A 69 5.74 0.84 -7.87
N ARG A 70 5.85 0.88 -6.53
CA ARG A 70 7.07 1.30 -5.83
C ARG A 70 8.19 0.25 -5.93
N PHE A 71 7.82 -1.03 -5.94
CA PHE A 71 8.75 -2.15 -5.90
C PHE A 71 8.74 -3.00 -7.19
N GLY A 72 7.92 -2.64 -8.18
CA GLY A 72 7.74 -3.36 -9.46
C GLY A 72 7.23 -4.77 -9.28
N LEU A 73 6.28 -4.94 -8.36
CA LEU A 73 5.57 -6.19 -8.22
C LEU A 73 4.46 -6.26 -9.28
N ASP A 74 4.09 -7.47 -9.66
CA ASP A 74 2.90 -7.68 -10.46
C ASP A 74 1.63 -7.24 -9.71
N PRO A 75 0.58 -6.84 -10.45
CA PRO A 75 -0.71 -6.48 -9.85
C PRO A 75 -1.24 -7.59 -8.93
N LEU A 76 -1.56 -7.24 -7.69
CA LEU A 76 -2.06 -8.19 -6.68
C LEU A 76 -3.58 -8.36 -6.78
N GLY A 77 -4.01 -9.42 -7.46
CA GLY A 77 -5.42 -9.82 -7.55
C GLY A 77 -6.25 -9.00 -8.55
N VAL A 78 -7.53 -9.37 -8.69
CA VAL A 78 -8.42 -8.83 -9.73
C VAL A 78 -8.62 -7.31 -9.63
N ARG A 79 -8.61 -6.76 -8.41
CA ARG A 79 -8.83 -5.33 -8.14
C ARG A 79 -7.63 -4.47 -8.54
N ALA A 80 -6.43 -5.04 -8.57
CA ALA A 80 -5.25 -4.31 -9.01
C ALA A 80 -5.28 -4.02 -10.51
N SER A 81 -5.95 -4.88 -11.29
CA SER A 81 -6.16 -4.68 -12.73
C SER A 81 -7.33 -3.75 -13.05
N ASP A 82 -8.24 -3.49 -12.12
CA ASP A 82 -9.38 -2.58 -12.30
C ASP A 82 -8.91 -1.14 -12.54
N SER A 83 -9.31 -0.55 -13.67
CA SER A 83 -9.00 0.84 -14.04
C SER A 83 -9.42 1.87 -12.99
N THR A 84 -10.43 1.57 -12.18
CA THR A 84 -10.94 2.49 -11.15
C THR A 84 -10.19 2.39 -9.82
N THR A 85 -9.20 1.50 -9.70
CA THR A 85 -8.32 1.40 -8.54
C THR A 85 -7.12 2.32 -8.70
N PHE A 86 -7.14 3.46 -8.00
CA PHE A 86 -6.10 4.48 -8.13
C PHE A 86 -4.85 4.12 -7.34
N ASN A 87 -3.69 4.50 -7.84
CA ASN A 87 -2.43 4.39 -7.10
C ASN A 87 -2.29 5.57 -6.14
N MET A 88 -1.97 5.32 -4.87
CA MET A 88 -1.76 6.39 -3.88
C MET A 88 -0.60 7.33 -4.21
N ALA A 89 0.30 6.95 -5.12
CA ALA A 89 1.33 7.85 -5.63
C ALA A 89 0.76 9.13 -6.26
N TYR A 90 -0.51 9.15 -6.70
CA TYR A 90 -1.18 10.38 -7.13
C TYR A 90 -1.37 11.43 -6.02
N ALA A 91 -1.30 11.03 -4.75
CA ALA A 91 -1.36 11.95 -3.61
C ALA A 91 0.03 12.45 -3.17
N LEU A 92 1.11 12.01 -3.83
CA LEU A 92 2.48 12.42 -3.53
C LEU A 92 2.96 13.54 -4.46
N ASP A 93 3.85 14.39 -3.94
CA ASP A 93 4.53 15.42 -4.68
C ASP A 93 5.85 14.90 -5.27
N PHE A 94 5.88 14.83 -6.59
CA PHE A 94 7.06 14.51 -7.38
C PHE A 94 7.57 15.70 -8.20
N THR A 95 7.00 16.88 -8.02
CA THR A 95 7.48 18.12 -8.65
C THR A 95 8.52 18.82 -7.79
N ASP A 96 8.33 18.81 -6.47
CA ASP A 96 9.22 19.46 -5.52
C ASP A 96 10.20 18.48 -4.84
N PRO A 97 11.34 18.97 -4.32
CA PRO A 97 12.21 18.17 -3.47
C PRO A 97 11.47 17.69 -2.23
N ALA A 98 11.89 16.52 -1.72
CA ALA A 98 11.32 15.97 -0.50
C ALA A 98 11.58 16.91 0.69
N ARG A 99 10.55 17.18 1.49
CA ARG A 99 10.64 18.01 2.69
C ARG A 99 11.56 17.40 3.73
N THR A 100 12.49 18.21 4.25
CA THR A 100 13.44 17.85 5.31
C THR A 100 13.27 18.70 6.57
N ASP A 101 12.28 19.59 6.59
CA ASP A 101 11.99 20.55 7.65
C ASP A 101 11.10 19.96 8.76
N ALA A 102 10.94 18.64 8.83
CA ALA A 102 10.11 18.00 9.85
C ALA A 102 10.71 18.22 11.24
N PRO A 103 9.95 18.77 12.20
CA PRO A 103 10.46 18.99 13.56
C PRO A 103 10.76 17.66 14.25
N ALA A 104 11.86 17.61 14.99
CA ALA A 104 12.16 16.47 15.83
C ALA A 104 11.10 16.35 16.94
N ILE A 105 10.45 15.19 17.02
CA ILE A 105 9.54 14.88 18.13
C ILE A 105 10.40 14.29 19.25
N ALA A 106 10.47 15.00 20.39
CA ALA A 106 11.08 14.48 21.60
C ALA A 106 10.18 13.38 22.17
N VAL A 107 10.45 12.13 21.77
CA VAL A 107 9.81 10.97 22.38
C VAL A 107 10.61 10.61 23.63
N THR A 108 9.97 10.58 24.80
CA THR A 108 10.60 10.06 26.02
C THR A 108 11.12 8.66 25.74
N GLN A 109 12.44 8.52 25.73
CA GLN A 109 13.06 7.23 25.48
C GLN A 109 12.75 6.33 26.69
N GLY A 110 12.00 5.26 26.44
CA GLY A 110 11.77 4.17 27.38
C GLY A 110 12.57 2.93 26.96
N THR A 111 12.35 1.81 27.63
CA THR A 111 12.89 0.50 27.24
C THR A 111 12.18 0.00 25.97
N PHE A 112 12.43 0.65 24.84
CA PHE A 112 11.95 0.25 23.52
C PHE A 112 13.10 -0.43 22.76
N GLY A 113 12.81 -1.48 21.99
CA GLY A 113 13.81 -2.18 21.19
C GLY A 113 14.80 -3.06 21.99
N SER A 114 14.64 -3.18 23.31
CA SER A 114 15.32 -4.25 24.05
C SER A 114 14.84 -5.60 23.57
N ALA A 115 15.77 -6.52 23.32
CA ALA A 115 15.41 -7.91 23.10
C ALA A 115 14.59 -8.38 24.30
N CYS A 116 13.40 -8.92 24.05
CA CYS A 116 12.68 -9.66 25.08
C CYS A 116 13.65 -10.70 25.64
N SER A 117 13.73 -10.82 26.97
CA SER A 117 14.46 -11.93 27.57
C SER A 117 13.81 -13.20 27.05
N ASN A 118 14.47 -13.87 26.12
CA ASN A 118 14.04 -15.17 25.64
C ASN A 118 14.10 -16.10 26.85
N ILE A 119 12.98 -16.27 27.54
CA ILE A 119 12.78 -17.45 28.38
C ILE A 119 12.78 -18.60 27.38
N SER A 120 13.97 -19.14 27.16
CA SER A 120 14.20 -20.32 26.35
C SER A 120 13.54 -21.51 27.03
N THR A 121 12.24 -21.63 26.84
CA THR A 121 11.52 -22.88 26.98
C THR A 121 10.95 -23.22 25.62
N ALA A 122 11.61 -24.20 24.98
CA ALA A 122 11.20 -24.97 23.82
C ALA A 122 11.29 -24.32 22.42
N THR A 123 12.34 -24.74 21.71
CA THR A 123 12.31 -25.20 20.31
C THR A 123 11.03 -24.95 19.52
N SER A 124 11.06 -23.99 18.59
CA SER A 124 10.40 -24.03 17.27
C SER A 124 11.01 -22.92 16.41
N GLY A 125 11.60 -23.27 15.27
CA GLY A 125 12.27 -22.32 14.38
C GLY A 125 11.32 -21.23 13.90
N ALA A 126 11.63 -19.98 14.24
CA ALA A 126 10.95 -18.83 13.65
C ALA A 126 11.44 -18.66 12.21
N SER A 127 10.66 -19.15 11.26
CA SER A 127 10.88 -18.96 9.83
C SER A 127 10.67 -17.50 9.45
N GLY A 128 11.74 -16.74 9.38
CA GLY A 128 11.72 -15.39 8.80
C GLY A 128 11.50 -15.41 7.28
N ILE A 129 11.31 -14.23 6.70
CA ILE A 129 11.19 -13.97 5.23
C ILE A 129 12.29 -14.61 4.37
N ALA A 130 13.42 -14.99 4.96
CA ALA A 130 14.51 -15.71 4.29
C ALA A 130 14.17 -17.18 3.95
N GLN A 131 13.16 -17.77 4.58
CA GLN A 131 12.71 -19.15 4.36
C GLN A 131 11.48 -19.28 3.45
N LEU A 132 11.02 -18.19 2.83
CA LEU A 132 9.98 -18.26 1.82
C LEU A 132 10.46 -19.12 0.64
N ASP A 133 9.73 -20.19 0.35
CA ASP A 133 10.00 -21.08 -0.77
C ASP A 133 9.77 -20.33 -2.09
N LYS A 134 10.86 -20.05 -2.80
CA LYS A 134 10.87 -19.36 -4.10
C LYS A 134 10.57 -20.31 -5.26
N SER A 135 10.27 -21.58 -5.00
CA SER A 135 9.87 -22.54 -6.04
C SER A 135 8.47 -22.23 -6.59
N GLN A 136 7.63 -21.52 -5.82
CA GLN A 136 6.29 -21.07 -6.21
C GLN A 136 6.33 -19.73 -6.97
N LEU A 137 7.41 -19.47 -7.73
CA LEU A 137 7.41 -18.38 -8.69
C LEU A 137 6.53 -18.81 -9.86
N VAL A 138 5.39 -18.13 -10.04
CA VAL A 138 4.59 -18.25 -11.26
C VAL A 138 5.53 -17.99 -12.45
N PRO A 139 5.54 -18.84 -13.49
CA PRO A 139 6.41 -18.64 -14.65
C PRO A 139 6.22 -17.22 -15.18
N ASN A 140 7.35 -16.57 -15.50
CA ASN A 140 7.53 -15.19 -15.93
C ASN A 140 6.48 -14.79 -17.00
N THR A 141 5.28 -14.47 -16.54
CA THR A 141 4.22 -13.91 -17.37
C THR A 141 4.66 -12.47 -17.56
N ALA A 142 4.87 -12.08 -18.82
CA ALA A 142 5.45 -10.82 -19.25
C ALA A 142 5.38 -9.75 -18.15
N ILE A 143 6.51 -9.52 -17.45
CA ILE A 143 6.63 -8.50 -16.40
C ILE A 143 6.02 -7.25 -17.01
N SER A 144 4.86 -6.84 -16.50
CA SER A 144 4.23 -5.61 -16.99
C SER A 144 5.29 -4.52 -16.86
N ALA A 145 5.47 -3.73 -17.93
CA ALA A 145 6.49 -2.68 -17.96
C ALA A 145 6.51 -1.94 -16.62
N PRO A 146 7.67 -1.63 -16.03
CA PRO A 146 7.74 -1.02 -14.69
C PRO A 146 6.76 0.14 -14.53
N GLY A 147 5.82 0.00 -13.58
CA GLY A 147 4.75 0.96 -13.33
C GLY A 147 3.43 0.70 -14.07
N GLY A 148 3.37 -0.25 -15.01
CA GLY A 148 2.19 -0.63 -15.77
C GLY A 148 1.47 0.58 -16.36
N ARG A 149 0.15 0.69 -16.12
CA ARG A 149 -0.65 1.87 -16.50
C ARG A 149 -0.29 3.17 -15.76
N PHE A 150 0.56 3.10 -14.74
CA PHE A 150 1.07 4.25 -13.98
C PHE A 150 2.49 4.63 -14.42
N ALA A 151 2.86 4.32 -15.66
CA ALA A 151 4.18 4.63 -16.23
C ALA A 151 4.55 6.11 -16.07
N GLU A 152 3.61 7.04 -16.22
CA GLU A 152 3.89 8.48 -16.01
C GLU A 152 4.33 8.80 -14.58
N LEU A 153 3.70 8.17 -13.57
CA LEU A 153 4.13 8.31 -12.17
C LEU A 153 5.51 7.69 -11.97
N ARG A 154 5.81 6.59 -12.67
CA ARG A 154 7.12 5.96 -12.63
C ARG A 154 8.20 6.88 -13.21
N THR A 155 7.98 7.47 -14.39
CA THR A 155 8.91 8.43 -15.00
C THR A 155 9.20 9.61 -14.07
N LYS A 156 8.18 10.15 -13.39
CA LYS A 156 8.36 11.23 -12.41
C LYS A 156 9.19 10.77 -11.20
N ALA A 157 8.98 9.55 -10.70
CA ALA A 157 9.77 9.02 -9.60
C ALA A 157 11.22 8.70 -10.00
N ASP A 158 11.47 8.20 -11.21
CA ASP A 158 12.81 7.93 -11.74
C ASP A 158 13.64 9.22 -11.80
N ALA A 159 13.04 10.33 -12.28
CA ALA A 159 13.68 11.64 -12.31
C ALA A 159 14.11 12.15 -10.92
N LEU A 160 13.52 11.60 -9.85
CA LEU A 160 13.81 11.94 -8.45
C LEU A 160 14.73 10.92 -7.76
N GLY A 161 15.33 10.01 -8.51
CA GLY A 161 16.29 9.03 -7.99
C GLY A 161 15.64 7.91 -7.17
N PHE A 162 14.34 7.64 -7.35
CA PHE A 162 13.74 6.46 -6.73
C PHE A 162 14.40 5.20 -7.30
N PRO A 163 14.77 4.22 -6.45
CA PRO A 163 15.29 2.95 -6.93
C PRO A 163 14.38 2.35 -7.99
N ALA A 164 14.98 1.95 -9.12
CA ALA A 164 14.28 1.17 -10.12
C ALA A 164 13.78 -0.13 -9.45
N PRO A 165 12.58 -0.61 -9.82
CA PRO A 165 12.18 -1.93 -9.43
C PRO A 165 13.19 -2.97 -9.93
N LYS A 166 13.49 -3.96 -9.11
CA LYS A 166 14.40 -5.05 -9.46
C LYS A 166 13.63 -6.21 -10.06
#